data_AF-A0A835VPK7-F1
#
_entry.id   AF-A0A835VPK7-F1
#
_cell.length_a   1.000
_cell.length_b   1.000
_cell.length_c   1.000
_cell.angle_alpha   90.00
_cell.angle_beta   90.00
_cell.angle_gamma   90.00
#
_symmetry.space_group_name_H-M   'P 1'
#
loop_
_entity.id
_entity.type
_entity.pdbx_description
1 polymer ?
#
loop_
_entity_poly.entity_id
_entity_poly.type
_entity_poly.pdbx_seq_one_letter_code
_entity_poly.pdbx_strand_id
1 'polypeptide(L)'
;MKILFLILFMILILITSTPSFAVERFSEDPLTSIFTHDVQMGELAIMWLGNHQKGSLEGYASAGFLLKTSNHIIAIDPSSLLFDDIDSLDRLDAIFITHDHGDHFDPDTTIAMQTKTGSFVIADPTSASMLSGKIPEDKLIVIESNEQMTISEITVDAFAAEHPTETPLIYVIEFDGFRIFHGSDSAFVEDLKKIESPVDIAFVPAGDPSPTASPSDAFEMIKATQSSIVVPMHGSPKQIEMFRDLVDMSDQKTEVIIPKPLEMIIPSFLKIEEPKIPDWIRNNARWWSNGQISDQTFLSGIQYLIDQGIMIVPKTEVTIEVALPSLPSWVKDTAGWWANGQVTDDDFLNGIKYLVEHGIIRL
;
A
#
# COMPACT_ATOMS: atom_id res chain seq x y z
N MET A 1 25.51 6.10 41.81
CA MET A 1 25.82 7.46 41.30
C MET A 1 26.78 7.50 40.10
N LYS A 2 27.49 6.40 39.74
CA LYS A 2 28.34 6.35 38.51
C LYS A 2 27.69 5.67 37.29
N ILE A 3 26.53 5.02 37.47
CA ILE A 3 25.79 4.35 36.38
C ILE A 3 24.81 5.31 35.68
N LEU A 4 24.31 6.32 36.40
CA LEU A 4 23.39 7.33 35.86
C LEU A 4 24.07 8.32 34.90
N PHE A 5 25.40 8.46 34.96
CA PHE A 5 26.18 9.36 34.10
C PHE A 5 26.57 8.72 32.77
N LEU A 6 26.54 7.39 32.67
CA LEU A 6 26.83 6.67 31.41
C LEU A 6 25.61 6.66 30.47
N ILE A 7 24.40 6.61 31.04
CA ILE A 7 23.14 6.63 30.29
C ILE A 7 22.89 8.02 29.67
N LEU A 8 23.32 9.08 30.35
CA LEU A 8 23.13 10.46 29.85
C LEU A 8 24.16 10.87 28.77
N PHE A 9 25.32 10.21 28.69
CA PHE A 9 26.34 10.52 27.69
C PHE A 9 26.16 9.75 26.38
N MET A 10 25.40 8.65 26.39
CA MET A 10 24.97 7.94 25.17
C MET A 10 23.83 8.66 24.42
N ILE A 11 23.19 9.65 25.05
CA ILE A 11 22.11 10.46 24.46
C ILE A 11 22.67 11.72 23.76
N LEU A 12 23.96 12.02 23.90
CA LEU A 12 24.56 13.26 23.38
C LEU A 12 25.76 13.01 22.46
N ILE A 13 25.67 11.98 21.60
CA ILE A 13 26.41 11.90 20.32
C ILE A 13 25.48 11.26 19.29
N LEU A 14 24.31 11.87 19.03
CA LEU A 14 23.72 11.81 17.70
C LEU A 14 24.23 13.05 16.97
N ILE A 15 25.39 12.88 16.34
CA ILE A 15 25.81 13.72 15.23
C ILE A 15 24.66 13.70 14.23
N THR A 16 24.32 14.88 13.74
CA THR A 16 23.39 15.17 12.65
C THR A 16 23.76 14.36 11.40
N SER A 17 23.40 13.09 11.35
CA SER A 17 23.12 12.43 10.08
C SER A 17 21.64 12.70 9.81
N THR A 18 21.37 13.58 8.86
CA THR A 18 20.10 13.49 8.12
C THR A 18 19.89 12.01 7.78
N PRO A 19 18.76 11.38 8.13
CA PRO A 19 18.50 10.03 7.65
C PRO A 19 18.68 10.07 6.13
N SER A 20 19.60 9.25 5.64
CA SER A 20 19.76 9.07 4.21
C SER A 20 18.52 8.31 3.76
N PHE A 21 17.56 9.02 3.17
CA PHE A 21 16.43 8.40 2.48
C PHE A 21 17.00 7.59 1.32
N ALA A 22 17.18 6.28 1.53
CA ALA A 22 17.61 5.40 0.46
C ALA A 22 16.36 4.95 -0.31
N VAL A 23 16.35 5.17 -1.61
CA VAL A 23 15.35 4.64 -2.52
C VAL A 23 16.07 3.65 -3.41
N GLU A 24 15.70 2.38 -3.32
CA GLU A 24 16.18 1.37 -4.26
C GLU A 24 15.47 1.58 -5.60
N ARG A 25 16.21 1.48 -6.70
CA ARG A 25 15.74 1.83 -8.06
C ARG A 25 16.10 0.70 -9.03
N PHE A 26 15.13 0.26 -9.83
CA PHE A 26 15.27 -0.84 -10.79
C PHE A 26 14.77 -0.40 -12.16
N SER A 27 15.50 -0.73 -13.24
CA SER A 27 15.21 -0.24 -14.60
C SER A 27 15.42 -1.24 -15.74
N GLU A 28 15.78 -2.50 -15.46
CA GLU A 28 15.94 -3.53 -16.50
C GLU A 28 14.64 -4.33 -16.61
N ASP A 29 14.01 -4.32 -17.80
CA ASP A 29 12.74 -4.99 -18.11
C ASP A 29 11.65 -4.74 -17.05
N PRO A 30 11.03 -3.54 -17.03
CA PRO A 30 10.46 -3.03 -15.80
C PRO A 30 9.20 -3.76 -15.32
N LEU A 31 8.30 -4.18 -16.22
CA LEU A 31 7.14 -4.97 -15.80
C LEU A 31 7.58 -6.34 -15.28
N THR A 32 8.52 -7.01 -15.94
CA THR A 32 9.16 -8.20 -15.38
C THR A 32 9.76 -7.90 -14.02
N SER A 33 10.40 -6.74 -13.82
CA SER A 33 11.01 -6.37 -12.55
C SER A 33 9.98 -6.27 -11.42
N ILE A 34 8.83 -5.64 -11.61
CA ILE A 34 7.83 -5.55 -10.53
C ILE A 34 7.17 -6.91 -10.24
N PHE A 35 6.89 -7.73 -11.26
CA PHE A 35 6.26 -9.03 -11.02
C PHE A 35 7.23 -10.08 -10.45
N THR A 36 8.48 -10.09 -10.90
CA THR A 36 9.49 -11.07 -10.46
C THR A 36 10.23 -10.69 -9.18
N HIS A 37 10.27 -9.40 -8.83
CA HIS A 37 10.93 -8.97 -7.59
C HIS A 37 10.18 -9.48 -6.36
N ASP A 38 10.93 -10.09 -5.44
CA ASP A 38 10.42 -10.58 -4.16
C ASP A 38 10.36 -9.43 -3.14
N VAL A 39 9.27 -8.65 -3.19
CA VAL A 39 9.03 -7.55 -2.25
C VAL A 39 8.85 -8.13 -0.85
N GLN A 40 9.69 -7.73 0.10
CA GLN A 40 9.68 -8.30 1.44
C GLN A 40 8.47 -7.81 2.25
N MET A 41 8.15 -8.50 3.35
CA MET A 41 7.10 -8.00 4.26
C MET A 41 7.46 -6.61 4.80
N GLY A 42 6.46 -5.73 4.82
CA GLY A 42 6.64 -4.33 5.23
C GLY A 42 7.31 -3.45 4.18
N GLU A 43 7.57 -3.94 2.97
CA GLU A 43 8.02 -3.13 1.83
C GLU A 43 6.87 -2.85 0.85
N LEU A 44 6.98 -1.70 0.18
CA LEU A 44 6.08 -1.27 -0.88
C LEU A 44 6.91 -0.88 -2.12
N ALA A 45 6.77 -1.67 -3.17
CA ALA A 45 7.29 -1.36 -4.48
C ALA A 45 6.28 -0.50 -5.25
N ILE A 46 6.77 0.56 -5.87
CA ILE A 46 5.97 1.55 -6.60
C ILE A 46 6.55 1.67 -7.98
N MET A 47 5.69 1.62 -9.00
CA MET A 47 6.07 1.91 -10.37
C MET A 47 5.08 2.91 -10.95
N TRP A 48 5.59 4.06 -11.35
CA TRP A 48 4.82 4.99 -12.17
C TRP A 48 4.89 4.53 -13.62
N LEU A 49 3.74 4.34 -14.27
CA LEU A 49 3.64 3.78 -15.62
C LEU A 49 4.10 4.77 -16.69
N GLY A 50 4.07 6.07 -16.39
CA GLY A 50 4.61 7.11 -17.24
C GLY A 50 3.80 7.34 -18.52
N ASN A 51 4.41 7.92 -19.55
CA ASN A 51 3.66 8.65 -20.57
C ASN A 51 3.01 7.79 -21.67
N HIS A 52 1.84 8.22 -22.17
CA HIS A 52 1.21 7.67 -23.36
C HIS A 52 2.11 7.80 -24.60
N GLN A 53 2.63 6.68 -25.10
CA GLN A 53 3.24 6.64 -26.43
C GLN A 53 2.19 6.43 -27.52
N LYS A 54 1.38 7.48 -27.79
CA LYS A 54 0.90 7.73 -29.16
C LYS A 54 0.45 9.18 -29.37
N GLY A 55 1.42 10.08 -29.53
CA GLY A 55 1.22 11.31 -30.30
C GLY A 55 0.68 12.55 -29.57
N SER A 56 0.60 12.57 -28.24
CA SER A 56 0.26 13.79 -27.49
C SER A 56 1.14 13.98 -26.25
N LEU A 57 1.91 15.07 -26.30
CA LEU A 57 2.68 15.75 -25.25
C LEU A 57 3.72 14.92 -24.47
N GLU A 58 4.96 15.42 -24.48
CA GLU A 58 6.08 14.87 -23.74
C GLU A 58 5.82 14.89 -22.22
N GLY A 59 5.77 13.72 -21.59
CA GLY A 59 6.55 13.48 -20.37
C GLY A 59 5.82 13.09 -19.09
N TYR A 60 4.59 13.53 -18.81
CA TYR A 60 4.02 13.40 -17.45
C TYR A 60 2.49 13.27 -17.39
N ALA A 61 1.81 12.98 -18.50
CA ALA A 61 0.35 13.00 -18.57
C ALA A 61 -0.32 11.68 -18.11
N SER A 62 0.31 10.89 -17.24
CA SER A 62 -0.30 9.66 -16.75
C SER A 62 -0.42 9.67 -15.24
N ALA A 63 -1.60 9.25 -14.80
CA ALA A 63 -1.90 8.93 -13.42
C ALA A 63 -1.71 7.43 -13.09
N GLY A 64 -1.10 6.67 -14.01
CA GLY A 64 -0.97 5.23 -13.90
C GLY A 64 0.10 4.78 -12.92
N PHE A 65 -0.27 3.94 -11.95
CA PHE A 65 0.66 3.32 -11.01
C PHE A 65 0.41 1.82 -10.88
N LEU A 66 1.49 1.06 -10.73
CA LEU A 66 1.48 -0.30 -10.17
C LEU A 66 2.12 -0.27 -8.78
N LEU A 67 1.43 -0.83 -7.80
CA LEU A 67 1.88 -0.93 -6.42
C LEU A 67 1.92 -2.39 -6.01
N LYS A 68 3.01 -2.82 -5.37
CA LYS A 68 3.20 -4.21 -4.95
C LYS A 68 3.76 -4.29 -3.54
N THR A 69 3.16 -5.15 -2.73
CA THR A 69 3.68 -5.64 -1.46
C THR A 69 3.96 -7.15 -1.60
N SER A 70 4.40 -7.78 -0.50
CA SER A 70 4.46 -9.25 -0.41
C SER A 70 3.11 -9.96 -0.60
N ASN A 71 1.98 -9.29 -0.28
CA ASN A 71 0.66 -9.92 -0.28
C ASN A 71 -0.22 -9.48 -1.46
N HIS A 72 -0.16 -8.22 -1.87
CA HIS A 72 -1.05 -7.64 -2.88
C HIS A 72 -0.27 -6.93 -3.99
N ILE A 73 -0.87 -6.92 -5.18
CA ILE A 73 -0.49 -6.06 -6.28
C ILE A 73 -1.73 -5.38 -6.86
N ILE A 74 -1.68 -4.06 -6.98
CA ILE A 74 -2.79 -3.25 -7.48
C ILE A 74 -2.33 -2.31 -8.59
N ALA A 75 -3.26 -1.98 -9.48
CA ALA A 75 -3.10 -0.94 -10.49
C ALA A 75 -4.05 0.22 -10.19
N ILE A 76 -3.59 1.44 -10.37
CA ILE A 76 -4.43 2.65 -10.30
C ILE A 76 -4.26 3.37 -11.63
N ASP A 77 -5.38 3.71 -12.29
CA ASP A 77 -5.45 4.44 -13.55
C ASP A 77 -4.45 3.94 -14.63
N PRO A 78 -4.40 2.63 -14.93
CA PRO A 78 -3.40 2.08 -15.85
C PRO A 78 -3.55 2.60 -17.29
N SER A 79 -4.72 3.16 -17.62
CA SER A 79 -5.10 3.57 -18.97
C SER A 79 -4.71 2.49 -20.01
N SER A 80 -4.18 2.88 -21.17
CA SER A 80 -3.70 1.99 -22.24
C SER A 80 -2.26 1.51 -22.05
N LEU A 81 -1.58 1.89 -20.96
CA LEU A 81 -0.13 1.73 -20.80
C LEU A 81 0.32 0.28 -20.60
N LEU A 82 -0.60 -0.59 -20.18
CA LEU A 82 -0.32 -2.01 -19.96
C LEU A 82 -0.86 -2.91 -21.07
N PHE A 83 -1.46 -2.34 -22.13
CA PHE A 83 -2.11 -3.13 -23.18
C PHE A 83 -1.15 -4.04 -23.94
N ASP A 84 0.03 -3.52 -24.30
CA ASP A 84 1.03 -4.28 -25.06
C ASP A 84 1.76 -5.32 -24.19
N ASP A 85 1.61 -5.23 -22.86
CA ASP A 85 2.30 -6.06 -21.86
C ASP A 85 1.35 -6.93 -21.02
N ILE A 86 0.08 -7.08 -21.42
CA ILE A 86 -0.94 -7.89 -20.73
C ILE A 86 -0.43 -9.31 -20.44
N ASP A 87 0.35 -9.88 -21.34
CA ASP A 87 0.86 -11.25 -21.19
C ASP A 87 1.83 -11.39 -20.01
N SER A 88 2.52 -10.32 -19.64
CA SER A 88 3.47 -10.24 -18.53
C SER A 88 2.78 -10.00 -17.17
N LEU A 89 1.47 -9.72 -17.16
CA LEU A 89 0.70 -9.56 -15.94
C LEU A 89 0.37 -10.94 -15.34
N ASP A 90 1.20 -11.38 -14.38
CA ASP A 90 1.02 -12.67 -13.72
C ASP A 90 -0.05 -12.63 -12.62
N ARG A 91 -0.20 -11.48 -11.95
CA ARG A 91 -1.14 -11.29 -10.85
C ARG A 91 -1.59 -9.84 -10.78
N LEU A 92 -2.86 -9.62 -10.48
CA LEU A 92 -3.39 -8.34 -10.06
C LEU A 92 -4.59 -8.59 -9.16
N ASP A 93 -4.59 -8.00 -7.97
CA ASP A 93 -5.66 -8.20 -7.00
C ASP A 93 -6.78 -7.19 -7.23
N ALA A 94 -6.42 -5.94 -7.56
CA ALA A 94 -7.38 -4.87 -7.84
C ALA A 94 -6.87 -3.88 -8.92
N ILE A 95 -7.83 -3.34 -9.67
CA ILE A 95 -7.66 -2.20 -10.58
C ILE A 95 -8.55 -1.08 -10.06
N PHE A 96 -7.99 0.10 -9.81
CA PHE A 96 -8.71 1.30 -9.44
C PHE A 96 -8.78 2.26 -10.61
N ILE A 97 -9.98 2.76 -10.93
CA ILE A 97 -10.21 3.77 -11.97
C ILE A 97 -10.82 5.01 -11.34
N THR A 98 -10.17 6.16 -11.48
CA THR A 98 -10.65 7.43 -10.90
C THR A 98 -11.73 8.10 -11.73
N HIS A 99 -11.62 8.07 -13.06
CA HIS A 99 -12.58 8.62 -14.01
C HIS A 99 -12.34 8.14 -15.45
N ASP A 100 -13.22 8.56 -16.36
CA ASP A 100 -13.40 8.00 -17.70
C ASP A 100 -12.50 8.60 -18.80
N HIS A 101 -11.59 9.52 -18.48
CA HIS A 101 -10.69 10.09 -19.48
C HIS A 101 -9.59 9.11 -19.91
N GLY A 102 -9.20 9.23 -21.18
CA GLY A 102 -8.29 8.29 -21.84
C GLY A 102 -6.86 8.26 -21.31
N ASP A 103 -6.45 9.21 -20.49
CA ASP A 103 -5.17 9.24 -19.79
C ASP A 103 -5.20 8.56 -18.40
N HIS A 104 -6.38 8.17 -17.94
CA HIS A 104 -6.63 7.41 -16.70
C HIS A 104 -7.21 6.02 -16.99
N PHE A 105 -8.10 5.95 -17.99
CA PHE A 105 -8.92 4.80 -18.25
C PHE A 105 -8.93 4.43 -19.74
N ASP A 106 -8.64 3.17 -20.01
CA ASP A 106 -8.92 2.54 -21.30
C ASP A 106 -9.76 1.27 -21.03
N PRO A 107 -11.01 1.19 -21.52
CA PRO A 107 -11.88 0.05 -21.26
C PRO A 107 -11.29 -1.27 -21.75
N ASP A 108 -10.68 -1.29 -22.93
CA ASP A 108 -10.17 -2.52 -23.55
C ASP A 108 -8.97 -3.07 -22.76
N THR A 109 -8.08 -2.19 -22.31
CA THR A 109 -6.96 -2.53 -21.43
C THR A 109 -7.46 -3.03 -20.08
N THR A 110 -8.42 -2.32 -19.47
CA THR A 110 -9.00 -2.73 -18.18
C THR A 110 -9.66 -4.12 -18.27
N ILE A 111 -10.43 -4.38 -19.33
CA ILE A 111 -11.04 -5.69 -19.58
C ILE A 111 -9.97 -6.76 -19.78
N ALA A 112 -8.92 -6.48 -20.54
CA ALA A 112 -7.83 -7.42 -20.80
C ALA A 112 -7.08 -7.78 -19.50
N MET A 113 -6.74 -6.77 -18.68
CA MET A 113 -6.11 -6.96 -17.37
C MET A 113 -7.00 -7.79 -16.43
N GLN A 114 -8.27 -7.43 -16.33
CA GLN A 114 -9.25 -8.15 -15.50
C GLN A 114 -9.42 -9.60 -15.97
N THR A 115 -9.55 -9.83 -17.28
CA THR A 115 -9.72 -11.18 -17.86
C THR A 115 -8.49 -12.04 -17.61
N LYS A 116 -7.29 -11.46 -17.72
CA LYS A 116 -6.01 -12.15 -17.51
C LYS A 116 -5.81 -12.57 -16.05
N THR A 117 -6.18 -11.71 -15.10
CA THR A 117 -5.79 -11.84 -13.69
C THR A 117 -6.92 -12.24 -12.76
N GLY A 118 -8.18 -12.00 -13.13
CA GLY A 118 -9.35 -12.18 -12.26
C GLY A 118 -9.48 -11.11 -11.17
N SER A 119 -8.76 -9.98 -11.31
CA SER A 119 -8.76 -8.86 -10.36
C SER A 119 -10.16 -8.29 -10.14
N PHE A 120 -10.35 -7.63 -9.00
CA PHE A 120 -11.46 -6.69 -8.84
C PHE A 120 -11.19 -5.43 -9.68
N VAL A 121 -12.25 -4.78 -10.15
CA VAL A 121 -12.19 -3.46 -10.76
C VAL A 121 -13.07 -2.53 -9.94
N ILE A 122 -12.46 -1.60 -9.24
CA ILE A 122 -13.12 -0.57 -8.43
C ILE A 122 -13.08 0.72 -9.26
N ALA A 123 -14.24 1.23 -9.63
CA ALA A 123 -14.33 2.34 -10.57
C ALA A 123 -15.44 3.31 -10.17
N ASP A 124 -15.27 4.56 -10.59
CA ASP A 124 -16.33 5.54 -10.53
C ASP A 124 -17.56 5.09 -11.38
N PRO A 125 -18.76 5.64 -11.12
CA PRO A 125 -19.98 5.24 -11.82
C PRO A 125 -19.90 5.31 -13.35
N THR A 126 -19.22 6.32 -13.90
CA THR A 126 -19.14 6.53 -15.36
C THR A 126 -18.26 5.45 -15.99
N SER A 127 -17.04 5.25 -15.48
CA SER A 127 -16.14 4.20 -15.98
C SER A 127 -16.71 2.80 -15.78
N ALA A 128 -17.34 2.53 -14.63
CA ALA A 128 -18.00 1.26 -14.37
C ALA A 128 -19.13 0.96 -15.36
N SER A 129 -19.92 1.97 -15.74
CA SER A 129 -20.97 1.80 -16.76
C SER A 129 -20.41 1.33 -18.11
N MET A 130 -19.18 1.74 -18.46
CA MET A 130 -18.49 1.35 -19.69
C MET A 130 -17.95 -0.08 -19.66
N LEU A 131 -17.77 -0.65 -18.46
CA LEU A 131 -17.32 -2.02 -18.21
C LEU A 131 -18.47 -3.00 -17.95
N SER A 132 -19.66 -2.49 -17.62
CA SER A 132 -20.84 -3.30 -17.30
C SER A 132 -21.16 -4.29 -18.43
N GLY A 133 -21.34 -5.56 -18.07
CA GLY A 133 -21.59 -6.65 -19.00
C GLY A 133 -20.39 -7.10 -19.84
N LYS A 134 -19.20 -6.50 -19.65
CA LYS A 134 -17.95 -6.88 -20.31
C LYS A 134 -16.97 -7.59 -19.39
N ILE A 135 -17.08 -7.39 -18.07
CA ILE A 135 -16.37 -8.15 -17.03
C ILE A 135 -17.39 -8.81 -16.08
N PRO A 136 -16.99 -9.83 -15.29
CA PRO A 136 -17.89 -10.48 -14.33
C PRO A 136 -18.49 -9.49 -13.33
N GLU A 137 -19.79 -9.64 -13.06
CA GLU A 137 -20.56 -8.70 -12.22
C GLU A 137 -20.07 -8.67 -10.77
N ASP A 138 -19.59 -9.80 -10.25
CA ASP A 138 -18.99 -9.92 -8.91
C ASP A 138 -17.56 -9.34 -8.83
N LYS A 139 -17.00 -8.92 -9.96
CA LYS A 139 -15.67 -8.31 -10.07
C LYS A 139 -15.70 -6.83 -10.41
N LEU A 140 -16.82 -6.31 -10.92
CA LEU A 140 -17.00 -4.88 -11.14
C LEU A 140 -17.65 -4.24 -9.91
N ILE A 141 -16.90 -3.36 -9.27
CA ILE A 141 -17.32 -2.65 -8.08
C ILE A 141 -17.47 -1.17 -8.43
N VAL A 142 -18.66 -0.65 -8.24
CA VAL A 142 -18.94 0.79 -8.33
C VAL A 142 -18.72 1.39 -6.95
N ILE A 143 -17.98 2.50 -6.89
CA ILE A 143 -17.84 3.32 -5.68
C ILE A 143 -18.22 4.76 -5.99
N GLU A 144 -18.99 5.40 -5.12
CA GLU A 144 -19.38 6.80 -5.25
C GLU A 144 -18.57 7.72 -4.31
N SER A 145 -18.64 9.04 -4.54
CA SER A 145 -18.00 10.00 -3.66
C SER A 145 -18.56 9.92 -2.23
N ASN A 146 -17.69 10.04 -1.22
CA ASN A 146 -18.00 9.89 0.21
C ASN A 146 -18.39 8.47 0.63
N GLU A 147 -18.07 7.46 -0.18
CA GLU A 147 -18.17 6.06 0.22
C GLU A 147 -16.83 5.50 0.70
N GLN A 148 -16.93 4.54 1.61
CA GLN A 148 -15.83 3.71 2.06
C GLN A 148 -16.24 2.24 1.88
N MET A 149 -15.32 1.41 1.42
CA MET A 149 -15.54 -0.03 1.37
C MET A 149 -14.26 -0.84 1.51
N THR A 150 -14.40 -2.12 1.86
CA THR A 150 -13.29 -3.08 1.97
C THR A 150 -13.57 -4.28 1.07
N ILE A 151 -12.59 -4.64 0.23
CA ILE A 151 -12.67 -5.74 -0.73
C ILE A 151 -11.35 -6.49 -0.72
N SER A 152 -11.38 -7.77 -0.35
CA SER A 152 -10.18 -8.62 -0.32
C SER A 152 -9.03 -7.96 0.44
N GLU A 153 -9.28 -7.53 1.68
CA GLU A 153 -8.28 -6.88 2.56
C GLU A 153 -7.79 -5.49 2.09
N ILE A 154 -8.31 -4.97 0.98
CA ILE A 154 -8.05 -3.61 0.47
C ILE A 154 -9.22 -2.72 0.85
N THR A 155 -8.98 -1.69 1.64
CA THR A 155 -9.97 -0.66 1.98
C THR A 155 -9.77 0.57 1.11
N VAL A 156 -10.85 1.17 0.63
CA VAL A 156 -10.80 2.41 -0.15
C VAL A 156 -11.82 3.42 0.39
N ASP A 157 -11.36 4.65 0.61
CA ASP A 157 -12.18 5.84 0.78
C ASP A 157 -12.20 6.62 -0.54
N ALA A 158 -13.38 6.96 -1.04
CA ALA A 158 -13.55 7.78 -2.23
C ALA A 158 -14.05 9.18 -1.89
N PHE A 159 -13.46 10.18 -2.54
CA PHE A 159 -13.85 11.59 -2.44
C PHE A 159 -14.17 12.12 -3.83
N ALA A 160 -15.08 13.09 -3.94
CA ALA A 160 -15.30 13.77 -5.21
C ALA A 160 -14.05 14.57 -5.61
N ALA A 161 -13.61 14.40 -6.85
CA ALA A 161 -12.56 15.23 -7.44
C ALA A 161 -13.14 16.51 -8.07
N GLU A 162 -12.33 17.57 -8.12
CA GLU A 162 -12.60 18.78 -8.88
C GLU A 162 -11.91 18.70 -10.25
N HIS A 163 -12.65 18.13 -11.22
CA HIS A 163 -12.22 17.92 -12.61
C HIS A 163 -13.47 17.89 -13.52
N PRO A 164 -13.45 18.40 -14.77
CA PRO A 164 -14.66 18.54 -15.59
C PRO A 164 -15.09 17.24 -16.28
N THR A 165 -15.49 16.24 -15.50
CA THR A 165 -16.21 15.03 -15.95
C THR A 165 -17.36 14.71 -14.97
N GLU A 166 -18.19 13.70 -15.26
CA GLU A 166 -19.45 13.44 -14.55
C GLU A 166 -19.24 12.96 -13.10
N THR A 167 -18.35 11.99 -12.88
CA THR A 167 -18.17 11.35 -11.57
C THR A 167 -16.71 11.12 -11.18
N PRO A 168 -15.80 12.10 -11.27
CA PRO A 168 -14.39 11.86 -10.98
C PRO A 168 -14.14 11.69 -9.48
N LEU A 169 -13.23 10.77 -9.15
CA LEU A 169 -12.91 10.41 -7.76
C LEU A 169 -11.44 10.60 -7.42
N ILE A 170 -11.20 10.95 -6.15
CA ILE A 170 -9.90 10.84 -5.46
C ILE A 170 -9.99 9.64 -4.52
N TYR A 171 -8.89 8.89 -4.37
CA TYR A 171 -8.86 7.73 -3.49
C TYR A 171 -7.86 7.88 -2.34
N VAL A 172 -8.24 7.36 -1.17
CA VAL A 172 -7.31 6.85 -0.16
C VAL A 172 -7.48 5.34 -0.09
N ILE A 173 -6.42 4.60 -0.38
CA ILE A 173 -6.41 3.14 -0.48
C ILE A 173 -5.51 2.59 0.63
N GLU A 174 -6.05 1.70 1.44
CA GLU A 174 -5.34 1.02 2.53
C GLU A 174 -5.22 -0.48 2.23
N PHE A 175 -3.99 -0.99 2.20
CA PHE A 175 -3.72 -2.43 2.06
C PHE A 175 -2.35 -2.76 2.66
N ASP A 176 -2.23 -3.95 3.26
CA ASP A 176 -0.98 -4.45 3.87
C ASP A 176 -0.29 -3.49 4.86
N GLY A 177 -1.09 -2.65 5.52
CA GLY A 177 -0.59 -1.67 6.48
C GLY A 177 -0.09 -0.36 5.84
N PHE A 178 -0.14 -0.23 4.51
CA PHE A 178 0.13 1.01 3.81
C PHE A 178 -1.15 1.78 3.53
N ARG A 179 -1.04 3.10 3.57
CA ARG A 179 -2.11 4.05 3.25
C ARG A 179 -1.67 4.97 2.12
N ILE A 180 -2.35 4.87 0.99
CA ILE A 180 -1.95 5.47 -0.28
C ILE A 180 -2.99 6.48 -0.72
N PHE A 181 -2.58 7.71 -0.99
CA PHE A 181 -3.43 8.73 -1.58
C PHE A 181 -3.21 8.83 -3.08
N HIS A 182 -4.28 8.87 -3.86
CA HIS A 182 -4.23 9.12 -5.29
C HIS A 182 -5.14 10.29 -5.67
N GLY A 183 -4.53 11.43 -6.01
CA GLY A 183 -5.21 12.70 -6.27
C GLY A 183 -5.94 12.81 -7.61
N SER A 184 -5.92 11.75 -8.43
CA SER A 184 -6.44 11.79 -9.81
C SER A 184 -5.85 13.00 -10.55
N ASP A 185 -6.65 13.72 -11.32
CA ASP A 185 -6.28 14.96 -12.02
C ASP A 185 -6.95 16.20 -11.41
N SER A 186 -7.25 16.15 -10.11
CA SER A 186 -8.09 17.12 -9.41
C SER A 186 -7.37 18.43 -9.02
N ALA A 187 -8.14 19.52 -8.88
CA ALA A 187 -7.78 20.62 -7.97
C ALA A 187 -7.90 20.19 -6.49
N PHE A 188 -7.46 21.04 -5.55
CA PHE A 188 -7.63 20.74 -4.13
C PHE A 188 -9.11 20.81 -3.72
N VAL A 189 -9.60 19.77 -3.04
CA VAL A 189 -10.96 19.74 -2.48
C VAL A 189 -10.93 19.76 -0.95
N GLU A 190 -11.81 20.56 -0.35
CA GLU A 190 -11.87 20.78 1.10
C GLU A 190 -12.14 19.51 1.91
N ASP A 191 -12.83 18.53 1.31
CA ASP A 191 -13.14 17.26 1.93
C ASP A 191 -11.90 16.42 2.28
N LEU A 192 -10.75 16.68 1.64
CA LEU A 192 -9.48 16.04 2.00
C LEU A 192 -9.03 16.39 3.43
N LYS A 193 -9.50 17.51 4.01
CA LYS A 193 -9.23 17.86 5.41
C LYS A 193 -9.92 16.93 6.42
N LYS A 194 -10.83 16.06 5.96
CA LYS A 194 -11.44 15.00 6.77
C LYS A 194 -10.51 13.79 6.95
N ILE A 195 -9.39 13.73 6.23
CA ILE A 195 -8.38 12.68 6.39
C ILE A 195 -7.68 12.90 7.74
N GLU A 196 -8.04 12.09 8.74
CA GLU A 196 -7.54 12.27 10.13
C GLU A 196 -6.17 11.64 10.37
N SER A 197 -5.87 10.55 9.64
CA SER A 197 -4.58 9.86 9.74
C SER A 197 -3.65 10.30 8.62
N PRO A 198 -2.33 10.33 8.83
CA PRO A 198 -1.37 10.50 7.74
C PRO A 198 -1.53 9.42 6.67
N VAL A 199 -1.10 9.73 5.45
CA VAL A 199 -0.90 8.72 4.41
C VAL A 199 0.60 8.46 4.27
N ASP A 200 0.98 7.25 3.88
CA ASP A 200 2.38 6.89 3.68
C ASP A 200 2.91 7.52 2.39
N ILE A 201 2.11 7.41 1.32
CA ILE A 201 2.44 7.87 -0.02
C ILE A 201 1.28 8.64 -0.62
N ALA A 202 1.59 9.75 -1.28
CA ALA A 202 0.66 10.51 -2.09
C ALA A 202 1.12 10.58 -3.55
N PHE A 203 0.21 10.26 -4.47
CA PHE A 203 0.31 10.57 -5.89
C PHE A 203 -0.53 11.82 -6.15
N VAL A 204 0.11 12.92 -6.56
CA VAL A 204 -0.57 14.22 -6.69
C VAL A 204 -0.41 14.81 -8.09
N PRO A 205 -1.49 15.29 -8.72
CA PRO A 205 -1.40 15.98 -9.99
C PRO A 205 -0.85 17.40 -9.78
N ALA A 206 0.25 17.73 -10.43
CA ALA A 206 0.95 19.00 -10.28
C ALA A 206 0.60 20.06 -11.33
N GLY A 207 -0.29 19.76 -12.30
CA GLY A 207 -0.62 20.67 -13.39
C GLY A 207 -0.97 19.96 -14.71
N ASP A 208 -0.41 20.49 -15.80
CA ASP A 208 -0.77 20.11 -17.17
C ASP A 208 -0.57 18.60 -17.43
N PRO A 209 -1.46 17.93 -18.19
CA PRO A 209 -2.54 18.50 -19.00
C PRO A 209 -3.85 18.77 -18.26
N SER A 210 -3.96 18.44 -16.96
CA SER A 210 -5.19 18.68 -16.22
C SER A 210 -5.53 20.19 -16.22
N PRO A 211 -6.80 20.55 -16.52
CA PRO A 211 -7.24 21.94 -16.50
C PRO A 211 -7.44 22.49 -15.09
N THR A 212 -7.48 21.63 -14.07
CA THR A 212 -7.79 21.99 -12.68
C THR A 212 -6.61 21.77 -11.74
N ALA A 213 -5.69 20.86 -12.04
CA ALA A 213 -4.51 20.63 -11.21
C ALA A 213 -3.52 21.79 -11.28
N SER A 214 -2.78 21.99 -10.19
CA SER A 214 -1.68 22.97 -10.14
C SER A 214 -0.64 22.58 -9.07
N PRO A 215 0.58 23.14 -9.11
CA PRO A 215 1.57 22.87 -8.07
C PRO A 215 1.09 23.31 -6.68
N SER A 216 0.28 24.36 -6.62
CA SER A 216 -0.30 24.86 -5.37
C SER A 216 -1.36 23.90 -4.82
N ASP A 217 -2.23 23.38 -5.68
CA ASP A 217 -3.25 22.40 -5.28
C ASP A 217 -2.61 21.10 -4.80
N ALA A 218 -1.60 20.60 -5.53
CA ALA A 218 -0.80 19.47 -5.09
C ALA A 218 -0.21 19.71 -3.68
N PHE A 219 0.34 20.90 -3.42
CA PHE A 219 0.86 21.24 -2.10
C PHE A 219 -0.23 21.29 -1.01
N GLU A 220 -1.43 21.80 -1.31
CA GLU A 220 -2.57 21.72 -0.37
C GLU A 220 -2.98 20.27 -0.08
N MET A 221 -2.97 19.39 -1.09
CA MET A 221 -3.24 17.95 -0.90
C MET A 221 -2.22 17.31 0.05
N ILE A 222 -0.93 17.64 -0.08
CA ILE A 222 0.11 17.13 0.83
C ILE A 222 -0.13 17.59 2.27
N LYS A 223 -0.53 18.85 2.48
CA LYS A 223 -0.85 19.33 3.83
C LYS A 223 -2.07 18.63 4.42
N ALA A 224 -3.09 18.35 3.62
CA ALA A 224 -4.30 17.67 4.07
C ALA A 224 -4.04 16.18 4.38
N THR A 225 -3.20 15.53 3.58
CA THR A 225 -2.90 14.09 3.71
C THR A 225 -1.75 13.80 4.67
N GLN A 226 -0.95 14.82 5.04
CA GLN A 226 0.23 14.69 5.90
C GLN A 226 1.19 13.59 5.42
N SER A 227 1.35 13.49 4.10
CA SER A 227 2.06 12.36 3.48
C SER A 227 3.55 12.35 3.79
N SER A 228 4.09 11.15 4.02
CA SER A 228 5.54 10.97 4.23
C SER A 228 6.32 11.01 2.92
N ILE A 229 5.77 10.42 1.87
CA ILE A 229 6.30 10.44 0.51
C ILE A 229 5.29 11.07 -0.42
N VAL A 230 5.78 11.86 -1.37
CA VAL A 230 5.00 12.27 -2.52
C VAL A 230 5.71 11.92 -3.82
N VAL A 231 4.94 11.36 -4.75
CA VAL A 231 5.33 11.22 -6.14
C VAL A 231 4.40 12.11 -6.97
N PRO A 232 4.88 13.25 -7.49
CA PRO A 232 4.05 14.10 -8.33
C PRO A 232 3.88 13.45 -9.71
N MET A 233 2.65 13.51 -10.21
CA MET A 233 2.20 13.10 -11.55
C MET A 233 1.54 14.30 -12.22
N HIS A 234 1.11 14.18 -13.49
CA HIS A 234 0.43 15.25 -14.25
C HIS A 234 1.06 16.63 -14.05
N GLY A 235 2.06 16.98 -14.86
CA GLY A 235 2.63 18.31 -14.82
C GLY A 235 3.84 18.44 -15.72
N SER A 236 4.02 19.61 -16.34
CA SER A 236 5.28 19.90 -17.03
C SER A 236 6.47 19.82 -16.05
N PRO A 237 7.71 19.56 -16.53
CA PRO A 237 8.90 19.54 -15.66
C PRO A 237 9.01 20.77 -14.75
N LYS A 238 8.63 21.94 -15.27
CA LYS A 238 8.61 23.19 -14.52
C LYS A 238 7.56 23.21 -13.41
N GLN A 239 6.36 22.67 -13.65
CA GLN A 239 5.32 22.56 -12.63
C GLN A 239 5.72 21.59 -11.52
N ILE A 240 6.35 20.47 -11.88
CA ILE A 240 6.91 19.50 -10.92
C ILE A 240 8.02 20.14 -10.07
N GLU A 241 8.91 20.92 -10.68
CA GLU A 241 9.94 21.69 -9.95
C GLU A 241 9.31 22.73 -9.02
N MET A 242 8.29 23.47 -9.49
CA MET A 242 7.57 24.44 -8.65
C MET A 242 6.89 23.77 -7.45
N PHE A 243 6.29 22.60 -7.65
CA PHE A 243 5.69 21.82 -6.56
C PHE A 243 6.76 21.39 -5.56
N ARG A 244 7.89 20.88 -6.03
CA ARG A 244 9.03 20.51 -5.17
C ARG A 244 9.52 21.71 -4.36
N ASP A 245 9.70 22.87 -4.99
CA ASP A 245 10.12 24.09 -4.30
C ASP A 245 9.14 24.48 -3.19
N LEU A 246 7.82 24.33 -3.41
CA LEU A 246 6.81 24.58 -2.38
C LEU A 246 6.97 23.64 -1.17
N VAL A 247 7.25 22.35 -1.40
CA VAL A 247 7.51 21.38 -0.33
C VAL A 247 8.81 21.74 0.41
N ASP A 248 9.90 21.96 -0.32
CA ASP A 248 11.24 22.27 0.23
C ASP A 248 11.26 23.60 1.03
N MET A 249 10.42 24.57 0.66
CA MET A 249 10.27 25.84 1.36
C MET A 249 9.30 25.80 2.55
N SER A 250 8.66 24.66 2.80
CA SER A 250 7.68 24.47 3.87
C SER A 250 8.25 23.71 5.07
N ASP A 251 7.49 23.65 6.17
CA ASP A 251 7.80 22.83 7.33
C ASP A 251 7.29 21.37 7.20
N GLN A 252 6.82 20.96 6.01
CA GLN A 252 6.35 19.59 5.77
C GLN A 252 7.51 18.60 5.88
N LYS A 253 7.24 17.44 6.50
CA LYS A 253 8.19 16.33 6.60
C LYS A 253 7.95 15.32 5.48
N THR A 254 7.80 15.82 4.26
CA THR A 254 7.44 15.04 3.08
C THR A 254 8.65 14.95 2.15
N GLU A 255 9.02 13.75 1.75
CA GLU A 255 10.05 13.52 0.74
C GLU A 255 9.43 13.48 -0.65
N VAL A 256 9.94 14.31 -1.57
CA VAL A 256 9.50 14.33 -2.98
C VAL A 256 10.34 13.37 -3.81
N ILE A 257 9.72 12.33 -4.35
CA ILE A 257 10.38 11.37 -5.26
C ILE A 257 9.80 11.52 -6.67
N ILE A 258 10.68 11.73 -7.65
CA ILE A 258 10.30 11.78 -9.07
C ILE A 258 10.92 10.54 -9.75
N PRO A 259 10.15 9.46 -9.93
CA PRO A 259 10.61 8.29 -10.68
C PRO A 259 10.58 8.57 -12.19
N LYS A 260 11.41 7.87 -12.95
CA LYS A 260 11.26 7.81 -14.41
C LYS A 260 10.06 6.91 -14.75
N PRO A 261 9.46 7.08 -15.94
CA PRO A 261 8.51 6.12 -16.49
C PRO A 261 9.03 4.69 -16.37
N LEU A 262 8.18 3.82 -15.83
CA LEU A 262 8.44 2.40 -15.59
C LEU A 262 9.60 2.11 -14.63
N GLU A 263 10.14 3.10 -13.92
CA GLU A 263 11.13 2.84 -12.87
C GLU A 263 10.42 2.30 -11.63
N MET A 264 10.81 1.11 -11.18
CA MET A 264 10.36 0.59 -9.90
C MET A 264 11.22 1.20 -8.78
N ILE A 265 10.56 1.72 -7.75
CA ILE A 265 11.18 2.25 -6.55
C ILE A 265 10.68 1.53 -5.30
N ILE A 266 11.58 1.34 -4.32
CA ILE A 266 11.24 0.87 -2.97
C ILE A 266 11.81 1.88 -1.95
N PRO A 267 10.97 2.72 -1.33
CA PRO A 267 11.42 3.69 -0.34
C PRO A 267 11.74 3.01 1.00
N SER A 268 13.02 2.96 1.39
CA SER A 268 13.49 2.20 2.56
C SER A 268 12.95 2.65 3.93
N PHE A 269 12.47 3.90 4.04
CA PHE A 269 11.93 4.46 5.28
C PHE A 269 10.43 4.26 5.45
N LEU A 270 9.75 3.76 4.42
CA LEU A 270 8.40 3.22 4.54
C LEU A 270 8.39 1.78 5.04
N LYS A 271 9.57 1.23 5.37
CA LYS A 271 9.62 -0.09 5.97
C LYS A 271 8.88 -0.03 7.29
N ILE A 272 7.64 -0.53 7.30
CA ILE A 272 6.87 -0.74 8.52
C ILE A 272 7.75 -1.65 9.35
N GLU A 273 8.22 -1.15 10.51
CA GLU A 273 9.10 -1.95 11.34
C GLU A 273 8.42 -3.28 11.57
N GLU A 274 9.07 -4.35 11.07
CA GLU A 274 8.67 -5.71 11.36
C GLU A 274 8.43 -5.76 12.87
N PRO A 275 7.26 -6.24 13.33
CA PRO A 275 7.10 -6.57 14.72
C PRO A 275 8.00 -7.78 14.95
N LYS A 276 9.29 -7.52 15.18
CA LYS A 276 10.25 -8.51 15.61
C LYS A 276 9.71 -9.06 16.88
N ILE A 277 9.14 -10.25 16.80
CA ILE A 277 8.66 -10.95 17.97
C ILE A 277 9.86 -11.02 18.91
N PRO A 278 9.83 -10.33 20.06
CA PRO A 278 11.04 -10.25 20.87
C PRO A 278 11.55 -11.64 21.22
N ASP A 279 12.87 -11.85 21.22
CA ASP A 279 13.44 -13.20 21.43
C ASP A 279 12.98 -13.88 22.72
N TRP A 280 12.55 -13.09 23.73
CA TRP A 280 11.99 -13.65 24.96
C TRP A 280 10.65 -14.37 24.74
N ILE A 281 9.88 -14.05 23.68
CA ILE A 281 8.66 -14.76 23.29
C ILE A 281 8.96 -16.16 22.79
N ARG A 282 10.11 -16.38 22.13
CA ARG A 282 10.54 -17.71 21.69
C ARG A 282 10.64 -18.69 22.86
N ASN A 283 10.92 -18.20 24.07
CA ASN A 283 10.91 -19.04 25.27
C ASN A 283 9.51 -19.55 25.62
N ASN A 284 8.46 -18.74 25.41
CA ASN A 284 7.08 -19.17 25.64
C ASN A 284 6.68 -20.26 24.63
N ALA A 285 7.06 -20.11 23.36
CA ALA A 285 6.87 -21.16 22.35
C ALA A 285 7.65 -22.43 22.67
N ARG A 286 8.89 -22.31 23.17
CA ARG A 286 9.69 -23.45 23.64
C ARG A 286 9.06 -24.17 24.83
N TRP A 287 8.55 -23.42 25.80
CA TRP A 287 7.87 -24.01 26.96
C TRP A 287 6.58 -24.71 26.54
N TRP A 288 5.88 -24.17 25.56
CA TRP A 288 4.66 -24.78 25.06
C TRP A 288 4.93 -26.07 24.27
N SER A 289 5.89 -26.05 23.34
CA SER A 289 6.25 -27.23 22.54
C SER A 289 6.80 -28.37 23.38
N ASN A 290 7.53 -28.05 24.47
CA ASN A 290 8.02 -29.02 25.45
C ASN A 290 6.95 -29.48 26.48
N GLY A 291 5.71 -29.00 26.37
CA GLY A 291 4.62 -29.35 27.28
C GLY A 291 4.75 -28.77 28.70
N GLN A 292 5.58 -27.74 28.88
CA GLN A 292 5.80 -27.07 30.16
C GLN A 292 4.70 -26.05 30.49
N ILE A 293 4.03 -25.51 29.46
CA ILE A 293 2.83 -24.69 29.61
C ILE A 293 1.67 -25.25 28.79
N SER A 294 0.43 -24.97 29.21
CA SER A 294 -0.77 -25.45 28.53
C SER A 294 -1.05 -24.66 27.25
N ASP A 295 -1.85 -25.25 26.36
CA ASP A 295 -2.38 -24.59 25.15
C ASP A 295 -3.05 -23.25 25.48
N GLN A 296 -3.88 -23.23 26.53
CA GLN A 296 -4.55 -22.01 26.99
C GLN A 296 -3.55 -20.94 27.45
N THR A 297 -2.50 -21.34 28.18
CA THR A 297 -1.47 -20.42 28.68
C THR A 297 -0.67 -19.81 27.54
N PHE A 298 -0.35 -20.61 26.53
CA PHE A 298 0.35 -20.13 25.34
C PHE A 298 -0.52 -19.14 24.53
N LEU A 299 -1.78 -19.52 24.23
CA LEU A 299 -2.70 -18.68 23.48
C LEU A 299 -3.00 -17.34 24.18
N SER A 300 -3.23 -17.35 25.50
CA SER A 300 -3.38 -16.10 26.26
C SER A 300 -2.12 -15.24 26.25
N GLY A 301 -0.94 -15.85 26.13
CA GLY A 301 0.32 -15.14 25.92
C GLY A 301 0.37 -14.46 24.56
N ILE A 302 0.02 -15.17 23.48
CA ILE A 302 -0.06 -14.61 22.12
C ILE A 302 -1.07 -13.46 22.06
N GLN A 303 -2.27 -13.65 22.61
CA GLN A 303 -3.29 -12.61 22.73
C GLN A 303 -2.74 -11.34 23.37
N TYR A 304 -2.08 -11.49 24.53
CA TYR A 304 -1.52 -10.35 25.25
C TYR A 304 -0.47 -9.60 24.41
N LEU A 305 0.36 -10.31 23.63
CA LEU A 305 1.35 -9.67 22.77
C LEU A 305 0.70 -8.87 21.64
N ILE A 306 -0.41 -9.39 21.10
CA ILE A 306 -1.22 -8.69 20.10
C ILE A 306 -1.86 -7.44 20.69
N ASP A 307 -2.54 -7.57 21.83
CA ASP A 307 -3.22 -6.46 22.52
C ASP A 307 -2.26 -5.33 22.92
N GLN A 308 -1.00 -5.66 23.22
CA GLN A 308 0.04 -4.69 23.58
C GLN A 308 0.82 -4.16 22.37
N GLY A 309 0.51 -4.59 21.15
CA GLY A 309 1.24 -4.21 19.93
C GLY A 309 2.68 -4.73 19.87
N ILE A 310 3.01 -5.75 20.67
CA ILE A 310 4.33 -6.40 20.71
C ILE A 310 4.45 -7.45 19.58
N MET A 311 3.31 -8.00 19.15
CA MET A 311 3.19 -8.92 18.02
C MET A 311 2.06 -8.41 17.13
N ILE A 312 2.30 -8.25 15.84
CA ILE A 312 1.24 -7.94 14.88
C ILE A 312 1.00 -9.21 14.07
N VAL A 313 -0.23 -9.71 14.12
CA VAL A 313 -0.70 -10.73 13.19
C VAL A 313 -1.46 -9.98 12.10
N PRO A 314 -1.24 -10.27 10.80
CA PRO A 314 -2.01 -9.66 9.72
C PRO A 314 -3.52 -9.77 10.01
N LYS A 315 -4.26 -8.65 9.92
CA LYS A 315 -5.65 -8.55 10.35
C LYS A 315 -6.53 -9.62 9.68
N THR A 316 -7.30 -10.35 10.49
CA THR A 316 -8.45 -11.14 10.01
C THR A 316 -9.65 -10.76 10.86
N GLU A 317 -10.77 -10.39 10.22
CA GLU A 317 -12.01 -10.09 10.95
C GLU A 317 -12.59 -11.38 11.58
N VAL A 318 -12.87 -11.34 12.89
CA VAL A 318 -13.43 -12.46 13.65
C VAL A 318 -14.94 -12.34 13.73
N THR A 319 -15.69 -13.39 13.35
CA THR A 319 -17.11 -13.57 13.69
C THR A 319 -17.33 -14.74 14.67
N ILE A 320 -18.37 -14.62 15.49
CA ILE A 320 -18.55 -15.24 16.83
C ILE A 320 -19.09 -16.70 16.83
N GLU A 321 -18.70 -17.43 17.89
CA GLU A 321 -19.28 -18.64 18.53
C GLU A 321 -19.22 -20.03 17.85
N VAL A 322 -18.39 -20.94 18.40
CA VAL A 322 -18.68 -22.34 18.86
C VAL A 322 -17.38 -22.99 19.37
N ALA A 323 -17.30 -23.41 20.64
CA ALA A 323 -16.08 -24.04 21.19
C ALA A 323 -15.77 -25.42 20.57
N LEU A 324 -14.57 -25.62 19.99
CA LEU A 324 -13.98 -26.93 19.60
C LEU A 324 -12.43 -26.80 19.50
N PRO A 325 -11.71 -27.91 19.22
CA PRO A 325 -11.07 -28.89 20.12
C PRO A 325 -9.59 -28.54 20.43
N SER A 326 -8.89 -29.41 21.17
CA SER A 326 -7.45 -29.30 21.46
C SER A 326 -6.61 -29.01 20.21
N LEU A 327 -5.59 -28.16 20.35
CA LEU A 327 -4.70 -27.74 19.26
C LEU A 327 -4.08 -28.95 18.55
N PRO A 328 -4.06 -28.98 17.20
CA PRO A 328 -3.35 -30.02 16.46
C PRO A 328 -1.87 -30.08 16.86
N SER A 329 -1.30 -31.28 16.95
CA SER A 329 0.09 -31.47 17.38
C SER A 329 1.10 -30.77 16.49
N TRP A 330 0.81 -30.66 15.18
CA TRP A 330 1.70 -30.00 14.23
C TRP A 330 1.93 -28.52 14.58
N VAL A 331 0.98 -27.86 15.24
CA VAL A 331 1.15 -26.45 15.67
C VAL A 331 2.24 -26.33 16.74
N LYS A 332 2.32 -27.31 17.64
CA LYS A 332 3.37 -27.36 18.67
C LYS A 332 4.74 -27.62 18.04
N ASP A 333 4.78 -28.44 16.99
CA ASP A 333 6.00 -28.71 16.25
C ASP A 333 6.52 -27.44 15.57
N THR A 334 5.65 -26.67 14.90
CA THR A 334 5.99 -25.38 14.29
C THR A 334 6.50 -24.36 15.32
N ALA A 335 5.82 -24.25 16.48
CA ALA A 335 6.27 -23.39 17.57
C ALA A 335 7.64 -23.83 18.14
N GLY A 336 7.91 -25.14 18.18
CA GLY A 336 9.20 -25.70 18.56
C GLY A 336 10.30 -25.37 17.56
N TRP A 337 10.03 -25.51 16.26
CA TRP A 337 10.96 -25.14 15.19
C TRP A 337 11.28 -23.65 15.24
N TRP A 338 10.28 -22.81 15.42
CA TRP A 338 10.46 -21.36 15.53
C TRP A 338 11.29 -20.96 16.75
N ALA A 339 11.03 -21.59 17.90
CA ALA A 339 11.81 -21.36 19.11
C ALA A 339 13.28 -21.80 18.99
N ASN A 340 13.59 -22.74 18.09
CA ASN A 340 14.94 -23.22 17.85
C ASN A 340 15.62 -22.54 16.65
N GLY A 341 14.99 -21.53 16.05
CA GLY A 341 15.50 -20.80 14.89
C GLY A 341 15.54 -21.64 13.61
N GLN A 342 14.69 -22.68 13.52
CA GLN A 342 14.60 -23.56 12.36
C GLN A 342 13.61 -23.06 11.30
N VAL A 343 12.71 -22.15 11.68
CA VAL A 343 11.78 -21.42 10.79
C VAL A 343 11.80 -19.93 11.17
N THR A 344 11.45 -19.05 10.24
CA THR A 344 11.50 -17.59 10.42
C THR A 344 10.35 -17.07 11.28
N ASP A 345 10.38 -15.79 11.64
CA ASP A 345 9.25 -15.13 12.30
C ASP A 345 8.02 -15.10 11.37
N ASP A 346 8.23 -14.90 10.08
CA ASP A 346 7.19 -14.91 9.05
C ASP A 346 6.54 -16.29 8.92
N ASP A 347 7.33 -17.37 8.88
CA ASP A 347 6.81 -18.75 8.84
C ASP A 347 5.92 -19.04 10.06
N PHE A 348 6.32 -18.54 11.23
CA PHE A 348 5.56 -18.71 12.46
C PHE A 348 4.29 -17.86 12.48
N LEU A 349 4.36 -16.58 12.09
CA LEU A 349 3.21 -15.67 12.01
C LEU A 349 2.19 -16.13 10.96
N ASN A 350 2.64 -16.63 9.81
CA ASN A 350 1.77 -17.25 8.79
C ASN A 350 1.10 -18.52 9.33
N GLY A 351 1.81 -19.31 10.14
CA GLY A 351 1.21 -20.43 10.88
C GLY A 351 0.11 -19.98 11.84
N ILE A 352 0.33 -18.90 12.59
CA ILE A 352 -0.69 -18.30 13.48
C ILE A 352 -1.87 -17.74 12.67
N LYS A 353 -1.61 -17.02 11.57
CA LYS A 353 -2.62 -16.51 10.63
C LYS A 353 -3.51 -17.65 10.12
N TYR A 354 -2.92 -18.73 9.61
CA TYR A 354 -3.65 -19.91 9.15
C TYR A 354 -4.59 -20.48 10.22
N LEU A 355 -4.11 -20.56 11.47
CA LEU A 355 -4.90 -21.10 12.57
C LEU A 355 -6.08 -20.21 12.94
N VAL A 356 -5.92 -18.89 12.83
CA VAL A 356 -7.00 -17.91 13.03
C VAL A 356 -8.01 -18.01 11.89
N GLU A 357 -7.56 -17.96 10.64
CA GLU A 357 -8.40 -18.04 9.43
C GLU A 357 -9.27 -19.30 9.39
N HIS A 358 -8.71 -20.43 9.84
CA HIS A 358 -9.42 -21.72 9.82
C HIS A 358 -10.16 -22.01 11.14
N GLY A 359 -10.23 -21.04 12.06
CA GLY A 359 -10.94 -21.13 13.33
C GLY A 359 -10.37 -22.17 14.30
N ILE A 360 -9.10 -22.57 14.14
CA ILE A 360 -8.38 -23.52 15.00
C ILE A 360 -7.97 -22.86 16.31
N ILE A 361 -7.55 -21.59 16.26
CA ILE A 361 -7.27 -20.77 17.44
C ILE A 361 -8.05 -19.46 17.40
N ARG A 362 -8.22 -18.86 18.58
CA ARG A 362 -8.92 -17.59 18.78
C ARG A 362 -7.98 -16.62 19.45
N LEU A 363 -7.80 -15.45 18.84
CA LEU A 363 -7.00 -14.32 19.28
C LEU A 363 -7.86 -13.03 19.14
#